data_AF-A0A836W7K5-F1
#
_entry.id   AF-A0A836W7K5-F1
#
_cell.length_a   1.000
_cell.length_b   1.000
_cell.length_c   1.000
_cell.angle_alpha   90.00
_cell.angle_beta   90.00
_cell.angle_gamma   90.00
#
_symmetry.space_group_name_H-M   'P 1'
#
loop_
_entity.id
_entity.type
_entity.pdbx_description
1 polymer ?
#
loop_
_entity_poly.entity_id
_entity_poly.type
_entity_poly.pdbx_seq_one_letter_code
_entity_poly.pdbx_strand_id
1 'polypeptide(L)'
;YHADLAHRRGNRSEYIASLKRLYTEKSSAKTANIIAYALEKQGKFAEAEQWHRKSFSASDDPAYALAYGNSLLRNVRLYKSIGIFRRVVKNKKSTEQQREYAYSSMANAYLKKKQYQKADEAWEQAFAKSRNPVHILHRVVTNNLAERFDVSYRLISTFGTDLPSGLPEEFHNDWYAAAGKVYFKNKKYADSQAVLKKLVARAPSANHYLLLADSYRAAGDTRKADAAYLHAARFAENEGSSLIERAYIHKRAGNDAAAEQLFLQALKASPDNAQASEELGYISLADHRNQEAADYFKAVLDEHEKRAQKEHDDNDLKNKQENLNSLIATLEDKWTFSFHDSFCLGGKGCESGSEGVISPFGQGFGQAEITYRPDRYGYRNGRELLIFSRLLWRNKADTFLALKGSQQATVGVRYKPVARQNFWVSAEYMPELGSDTEEHILLRTAWSKTSGNDWRLKDLREFNGYRFKDYTNLYVDAGKLFKNTDPFLVYAEGRKGKTMLLNRQNLLSGFGYLRGSFEFDNDSSNVVDAGIGIEARYRNRFDRYHGYQTEWSLLFGLGQEIINSQSDKDSRANLGISVHF
;
A
#
# COMPACT_ATOMS: atom_id res chain seq x y z
N TYR A 1 -27.15 56.77 16.19
CA TYR A 1 -26.41 57.41 17.30
C TYR A 1 -26.03 56.41 18.39
N HIS A 2 -26.98 55.79 19.11
CA HIS A 2 -26.70 54.81 20.18
C HIS A 2 -25.79 53.63 19.77
N ALA A 3 -25.98 53.06 18.57
CA ALA A 3 -25.11 52.00 18.06
C ALA A 3 -23.64 52.48 17.85
N ASP A 4 -23.42 53.69 17.34
CA ASP A 4 -22.06 54.22 17.12
C ASP A 4 -21.35 54.50 18.46
N LEU A 5 -22.10 55.03 19.44
CA LEU A 5 -21.59 55.27 20.79
C LEU A 5 -21.20 53.97 21.51
N ALA A 6 -22.02 52.91 21.42
CA ALA A 6 -21.72 51.60 21.98
C ALA A 6 -20.53 50.92 21.28
N HIS A 7 -20.38 51.11 19.96
CA HIS A 7 -19.23 50.62 19.21
C HIS A 7 -17.92 51.27 19.67
N ARG A 8 -17.90 52.61 19.80
CA ARG A 8 -16.73 53.38 20.27
C ARG A 8 -16.34 53.06 21.71
N ARG A 9 -17.31 52.70 22.56
CA ARG A 9 -17.08 52.27 23.95
C ARG A 9 -16.65 50.80 24.09
N GLY A 10 -16.54 50.06 22.97
CA GLY A 10 -16.18 48.64 22.99
C GLY A 10 -17.27 47.72 23.55
N ASN A 11 -18.47 48.22 23.86
CA ASN A 11 -19.58 47.41 24.37
C ASN A 11 -20.29 46.66 23.24
N ARG A 12 -19.75 45.49 22.89
CA ARG A 12 -20.19 44.68 21.74
C ARG A 12 -21.62 44.14 21.87
N SER A 13 -22.09 43.86 23.08
CA SER A 13 -23.44 43.32 23.31
C SER A 13 -24.51 44.41 23.13
N GLU A 14 -24.26 45.59 23.70
CA GLU A 14 -25.13 46.77 23.55
C GLU A 14 -25.13 47.28 22.10
N TYR A 15 -24.00 47.18 21.41
CA TYR A 15 -23.88 47.48 19.98
C TYR A 15 -24.81 46.60 19.13
N ILE A 16 -24.77 45.28 19.32
CA ILE A 16 -25.63 44.34 18.57
C ILE A 16 -27.11 44.56 18.91
N ALA A 17 -27.44 44.78 20.20
CA ALA A 17 -28.81 45.06 20.61
C ALA A 17 -29.36 46.34 19.95
N SER A 18 -28.55 47.40 19.91
CA SER A 18 -28.89 48.67 19.26
C SER A 18 -29.06 48.51 17.75
N LEU A 19 -28.22 47.71 17.10
CA LEU A 19 -28.35 47.41 15.67
C LEU A 19 -29.60 46.56 15.37
N LYS A 20 -29.94 45.57 16.21
CA LYS A 20 -31.15 44.77 16.07
C LYS A 20 -32.41 45.65 16.20
N ARG A 21 -32.43 46.60 17.16
CA ARG A 21 -33.51 47.60 17.29
C ARG A 21 -33.64 48.49 16.05
N LEU A 22 -32.51 48.99 15.54
CA LEU A 22 -32.48 49.76 14.31
C LEU A 22 -33.01 48.97 13.11
N TYR A 23 -32.70 47.67 13.03
CA TYR A 23 -33.22 46.81 11.96
C TYR A 23 -34.74 46.60 12.05
N THR A 24 -35.30 46.48 13.26
CA THR A 24 -36.76 46.41 13.45
C THR A 24 -37.48 47.70 13.08
N GLU A 25 -36.87 48.86 13.36
CA GLU A 25 -37.43 50.17 12.99
C GLU A 25 -37.30 50.44 11.48
N LYS A 26 -36.17 50.07 10.87
CA LYS A 26 -35.91 50.22 9.45
C LYS A 26 -35.10 49.04 8.91
N SER A 27 -35.82 48.07 8.36
CA SER A 27 -35.20 46.89 7.73
C SER A 27 -34.31 47.33 6.56
N SER A 28 -33.04 46.93 6.59
CA SER A 28 -32.11 47.17 5.49
C SER A 28 -31.07 46.06 5.37
N ALA A 29 -30.70 45.73 4.13
CA ALA A 29 -29.66 44.74 3.84
C ALA A 29 -28.32 45.11 4.50
N LYS A 30 -27.98 46.40 4.53
CA LYS A 30 -26.76 46.93 5.16
C LYS A 30 -26.76 46.70 6.66
N THR A 31 -27.85 47.05 7.37
CA THR A 31 -27.96 46.85 8.82
C THR A 31 -27.90 45.35 9.17
N ALA A 32 -28.59 44.49 8.42
CA ALA A 32 -28.50 43.04 8.61
C ALA A 32 -27.07 42.50 8.45
N ASN A 33 -26.33 42.98 7.44
CA ASN A 33 -24.96 42.59 7.19
C ASN A 33 -24.02 43.00 8.34
N ILE A 34 -24.20 44.22 8.87
CA ILE A 34 -23.40 44.72 10.00
C ILE A 34 -23.67 43.91 11.26
N ILE A 35 -24.94 43.56 11.54
CA ILE A 35 -25.30 42.67 12.66
C ILE A 35 -24.60 41.32 12.50
N ALA A 36 -24.62 40.75 11.30
CA ALA A 36 -24.00 39.46 11.03
C ALA A 36 -22.49 39.48 11.29
N TYR A 37 -21.75 40.47 10.77
CA TYR A 37 -20.32 40.61 11.05
C TYR A 37 -20.01 40.82 12.54
N ALA A 38 -20.85 41.58 13.25
CA ALA A 38 -20.69 41.76 14.69
C ALA A 38 -20.87 40.45 15.47
N LEU A 39 -21.81 39.59 15.03
CA LEU A 39 -22.01 38.25 15.59
C LEU A 39 -20.86 37.28 15.25
N GLU A 40 -20.30 37.32 14.04
CA GLU A 40 -19.12 36.52 13.69
C GLU A 40 -17.91 36.88 14.57
N LYS A 41 -17.70 38.17 14.86
CA LYS A 41 -16.66 38.63 15.79
C LYS A 41 -16.88 38.16 17.24
N GLN A 42 -18.08 37.70 17.59
CA GLN A 42 -18.39 37.09 18.89
C GLN A 42 -18.36 35.55 18.83
N GLY A 43 -17.98 34.94 17.71
CA GLY A 43 -18.02 33.48 17.53
C GLY A 43 -19.43 32.91 17.34
N LYS A 44 -20.47 33.76 17.22
CA LYS A 44 -21.88 33.35 17.06
C LYS A 44 -22.20 33.05 15.59
N PHE A 45 -21.50 32.08 15.01
CA PHE A 45 -21.53 31.82 13.55
C PHE A 45 -22.89 31.35 13.03
N ALA A 46 -23.65 30.57 13.81
CA ALA A 46 -24.98 30.12 13.40
C ALA A 46 -25.99 31.27 13.33
N GLU A 47 -25.96 32.20 14.30
CA GLU A 47 -26.79 33.40 14.29
C GLU A 47 -26.35 34.35 13.16
N ALA A 48 -25.05 34.54 12.97
CA ALA A 48 -24.50 35.38 11.91
C ALA A 48 -24.96 34.92 10.52
N GLU A 49 -24.97 33.62 10.24
CA GLU A 49 -25.47 33.07 8.97
C GLU A 49 -26.93 33.48 8.71
N GLN A 50 -27.79 33.46 9.73
CA GLN A 50 -29.19 33.87 9.58
C GLN A 50 -29.30 35.36 9.22
N TRP A 51 -28.46 36.22 9.80
CA TRP A 51 -28.43 37.64 9.49
C TRP A 51 -27.81 37.94 8.12
N HIS A 52 -26.77 37.22 7.70
CA HIS A 52 -26.26 37.31 6.33
C HIS A 52 -27.28 36.81 5.31
N ARG A 53 -28.07 35.77 5.62
CA ARG A 53 -29.18 35.33 4.78
C ARG A 53 -30.22 36.44 4.62
N LYS A 54 -30.62 37.11 5.70
CA LYS A 54 -31.55 38.25 5.66
C LYS A 54 -31.01 39.39 4.80
N SER A 55 -29.72 39.70 4.94
CA SER A 55 -29.05 40.71 4.12
C SER A 55 -29.08 40.35 2.63
N PHE A 56 -28.73 39.11 2.28
CA PHE A 56 -28.77 38.59 0.91
C PHE A 56 -30.19 38.57 0.32
N SER A 57 -31.21 38.21 1.11
CA SER A 57 -32.60 38.20 0.64
C SER A 57 -33.19 39.60 0.41
N ALA A 58 -32.61 40.64 1.02
CA ALA A 58 -33.10 42.00 0.96
C ALA A 58 -32.46 42.85 -0.15
N SER A 59 -31.46 42.33 -0.87
CA SER A 59 -30.75 43.07 -1.92
C SER A 59 -30.03 42.15 -2.92
N ASP A 60 -30.10 42.51 -4.20
CA ASP A 60 -29.37 41.82 -5.28
C ASP A 60 -27.89 42.22 -5.40
N ASP A 61 -27.36 43.00 -4.45
CA ASP A 61 -25.95 43.39 -4.44
C ASP A 61 -25.05 42.15 -4.21
N PRO A 62 -24.13 41.84 -5.15
CA PRO A 62 -23.20 40.73 -5.02
C PRO A 62 -22.39 40.71 -3.72
N ALA A 63 -22.14 41.87 -3.08
CA ALA A 63 -21.43 41.96 -1.82
C ALA A 63 -22.13 41.19 -0.69
N TYR A 64 -23.47 41.23 -0.62
CA TYR A 64 -24.23 40.50 0.40
C TYR A 64 -24.29 38.99 0.08
N ALA A 65 -24.32 38.63 -1.20
CA ALA A 65 -24.20 37.23 -1.62
C ALA A 65 -22.83 36.64 -1.24
N LEU A 66 -21.74 37.40 -1.41
CA LEU A 66 -20.41 37.00 -0.97
C LEU A 66 -20.34 36.80 0.55
N ALA A 67 -20.88 37.76 1.33
CA ALA A 67 -20.91 37.67 2.78
C ALA A 67 -21.70 36.44 3.26
N TYR A 68 -22.86 36.17 2.67
CA TYR A 68 -23.65 34.97 2.98
C TYR A 68 -22.94 33.67 2.56
N GLY A 69 -22.36 33.63 1.36
CA GLY A 69 -21.59 32.48 0.88
C GLY A 69 -20.42 32.12 1.81
N ASN A 70 -19.72 33.13 2.35
CA ASN A 70 -18.65 32.95 3.33
C ASN A 70 -19.14 32.44 4.68
N SER A 71 -20.25 32.98 5.18
CA SER A 71 -20.82 32.53 6.45
C SER A 71 -21.25 31.06 6.36
N LEU A 72 -21.83 30.66 5.22
CA LEU A 72 -22.11 29.25 4.90
C LEU A 72 -20.82 28.39 4.87
N LEU A 73 -19.73 28.91 4.31
CA LEU A 73 -18.44 28.19 4.24
C LEU A 73 -17.86 27.97 5.65
N ARG A 74 -17.91 28.99 6.52
CA ARG A 74 -17.48 28.90 7.92
C ARG A 74 -18.28 27.88 8.71
N ASN A 75 -19.61 27.83 8.49
CA ASN A 75 -20.50 26.84 9.08
C ASN A 75 -20.49 25.46 8.36
N VAL A 76 -19.51 25.21 7.50
CA VAL A 76 -19.30 23.93 6.80
C VAL A 76 -20.52 23.52 5.94
N ARG A 77 -21.35 24.48 5.52
CA ARG A 77 -22.48 24.27 4.59
C ARG A 77 -22.00 24.35 3.14
N LEU A 78 -21.05 23.49 2.80
CA LEU A 78 -20.20 23.58 1.60
C LEU A 78 -20.99 23.61 0.28
N TYR A 79 -22.02 22.75 0.12
CA TYR A 79 -22.86 22.74 -1.10
C TYR A 79 -23.61 24.05 -1.31
N LYS A 80 -24.21 24.59 -0.25
CA LYS A 80 -24.98 25.84 -0.30
C LYS A 80 -24.06 27.02 -0.59
N SER A 81 -22.90 27.06 0.10
CA SER A 81 -21.86 28.07 -0.12
C SER A 81 -21.41 28.14 -1.58
N ILE A 82 -21.04 26.98 -2.18
CA ILE A 82 -20.67 26.89 -3.59
C ILE A 82 -21.80 27.39 -4.50
N GLY A 83 -23.05 27.02 -4.20
CA GLY A 83 -24.22 27.48 -4.94
C GLY A 83 -24.37 29.00 -4.96
N ILE A 84 -24.13 29.65 -3.81
CA ILE A 84 -24.18 31.12 -3.69
C ILE A 84 -23.02 31.78 -4.47
N PHE A 85 -21.79 31.29 -4.33
CA PHE A 85 -20.66 31.86 -5.07
C PHE A 85 -20.80 31.72 -6.60
N ARG A 86 -21.38 30.61 -7.08
CA ARG A 86 -21.72 30.46 -8.51
C ARG A 86 -22.71 31.52 -9.00
N ARG A 87 -23.64 31.96 -8.15
CA ARG A 87 -24.55 33.08 -8.49
C ARG A 87 -23.78 34.39 -8.59
N VAL A 88 -22.84 34.64 -7.67
CA VAL A 88 -21.98 35.84 -7.73
C VAL A 88 -21.16 35.88 -9.02
N VAL A 89 -20.55 34.77 -9.40
CA VAL A 89 -19.76 34.66 -10.63
C VAL A 89 -20.59 34.94 -11.89
N LYS A 90 -21.85 34.48 -11.93
CA LYS A 90 -22.77 34.67 -13.07
C LYS A 90 -23.47 36.02 -13.09
N ASN A 91 -23.47 36.76 -11.97
CA ASN A 91 -24.16 38.03 -11.87
C ASN A 91 -23.39 39.13 -12.64
N LYS A 92 -24.07 39.77 -13.60
CA LYS A 92 -23.50 40.86 -14.41
C LYS A 92 -23.10 42.09 -13.59
N LYS A 93 -23.73 42.31 -12.42
CA LYS A 93 -23.41 43.40 -11.50
C LYS A 93 -22.13 43.17 -10.69
N SER A 94 -21.59 41.95 -10.69
CA SER A 94 -20.37 41.65 -9.93
C SER A 94 -19.15 42.31 -10.55
N THR A 95 -18.27 42.87 -9.72
CA THR A 95 -16.95 43.34 -10.16
C THR A 95 -15.99 42.17 -10.40
N GLU A 96 -14.86 42.40 -11.06
CA GLU A 96 -13.83 41.37 -11.22
C GLU A 96 -13.25 40.90 -9.90
N GLN A 97 -13.03 41.83 -8.95
CA GLN A 97 -12.60 41.51 -7.59
C GLN A 97 -13.63 40.64 -6.85
N GLN A 98 -14.92 40.92 -7.01
CA GLN A 98 -15.97 40.09 -6.42
C GLN A 98 -16.02 38.69 -7.05
N ARG A 99 -15.78 38.57 -8.36
CA ARG A 99 -15.68 37.28 -9.05
C ARG A 99 -14.44 36.50 -8.63
N GLU A 100 -13.28 37.13 -8.56
CA GLU A 100 -12.04 36.55 -8.03
C GLU A 100 -12.29 35.98 -6.63
N TYR A 101 -12.86 36.80 -5.73
CA TYR A 101 -13.14 36.40 -4.37
C TYR A 101 -14.10 35.21 -4.32
N ALA A 102 -15.19 35.22 -5.11
CA ALA A 102 -16.11 34.09 -5.20
C ALA A 102 -15.43 32.80 -5.67
N TYR A 103 -14.57 32.87 -6.69
CA TYR A 103 -13.82 31.71 -7.18
C TYR A 103 -12.83 31.17 -6.13
N SER A 104 -12.08 32.03 -5.44
CA SER A 104 -11.17 31.62 -4.36
C SER A 104 -11.92 30.94 -3.20
N SER A 105 -13.07 31.48 -2.80
CA SER A 105 -13.90 30.87 -1.75
C SER A 105 -14.54 29.55 -2.20
N MET A 106 -14.91 29.41 -3.49
CA MET A 106 -15.33 28.13 -4.05
C MET A 106 -14.20 27.10 -4.02
N ALA A 107 -12.97 27.50 -4.36
CA ALA A 107 -11.81 26.62 -4.33
C ALA A 107 -11.55 26.08 -2.91
N ASN A 108 -11.60 26.95 -1.90
CA ASN A 108 -11.54 26.56 -0.48
C ASN A 108 -12.66 25.59 -0.07
N ALA A 109 -13.89 25.81 -0.56
CA ALA A 109 -15.00 24.90 -0.31
C ALA A 109 -14.77 23.52 -0.96
N TYR A 110 -14.22 23.48 -2.18
CA TYR A 110 -13.86 22.23 -2.86
C TYR A 110 -12.72 21.49 -2.16
N LEU A 111 -11.70 22.21 -1.64
CA LEU A 111 -10.61 21.64 -0.84
C LEU A 111 -11.13 20.93 0.42
N LYS A 112 -12.03 21.57 1.19
CA LYS A 112 -12.68 20.94 2.37
C LYS A 112 -13.45 19.67 2.02
N LYS A 113 -13.90 19.53 0.78
CA LYS A 113 -14.57 18.33 0.25
C LYS A 113 -13.62 17.31 -0.37
N LYS A 114 -12.31 17.55 -0.35
CA LYS A 114 -11.28 16.75 -1.04
C LYS A 114 -11.53 16.65 -2.56
N GLN A 115 -12.24 17.61 -3.16
CA GLN A 115 -12.48 17.69 -4.60
C GLN A 115 -11.37 18.51 -5.28
N TYR A 116 -10.14 18.00 -5.25
CA TYR A 116 -8.94 18.77 -5.59
C TYR A 116 -8.93 19.32 -7.01
N GLN A 117 -9.42 18.57 -8.00
CA GLN A 117 -9.47 19.05 -9.39
C GLN A 117 -10.39 20.27 -9.55
N LYS A 118 -11.57 20.25 -8.93
CA LYS A 118 -12.50 21.39 -8.96
C LYS A 118 -11.96 22.59 -8.18
N ALA A 119 -11.17 22.34 -7.14
CA ALA A 119 -10.47 23.39 -6.41
C ALA A 119 -9.43 24.08 -7.30
N ASP A 120 -8.59 23.31 -8.01
CA ASP A 120 -7.60 23.85 -8.95
C ASP A 120 -8.25 24.66 -10.08
N GLU A 121 -9.33 24.15 -10.69
CA GLU A 121 -10.11 24.89 -11.69
C GLU A 121 -10.63 26.23 -11.14
N ALA A 122 -11.13 26.24 -9.90
CA ALA A 122 -11.63 27.45 -9.27
C ALA A 122 -10.48 28.44 -8.95
N TRP A 123 -9.31 27.97 -8.51
CA TRP A 123 -8.12 28.81 -8.33
C TRP A 123 -7.61 29.40 -9.64
N GLU A 124 -7.65 28.63 -10.74
CA GLU A 124 -7.31 29.11 -12.07
C GLU A 124 -8.23 30.25 -12.51
N GLN A 125 -9.53 30.11 -12.28
CA GLN A 125 -10.49 31.17 -12.57
C GLN A 125 -10.27 32.40 -11.68
N ALA A 126 -9.91 32.23 -10.40
CA ALA A 126 -9.55 33.34 -9.54
C ALA A 126 -8.30 34.08 -10.07
N PHE A 127 -7.24 33.34 -10.42
CA PHE A 127 -6.05 33.90 -11.04
C PHE A 127 -6.35 34.65 -12.34
N ALA A 128 -7.25 34.15 -13.17
CA ALA A 128 -7.65 34.81 -14.42
C ALA A 128 -8.34 36.17 -14.19
N LYS A 129 -8.89 36.45 -13.00
CA LYS A 129 -9.55 37.72 -12.67
C LYS A 129 -8.64 38.79 -12.09
N SER A 130 -7.64 38.41 -11.29
CA SER A 130 -6.78 39.38 -10.60
C SER A 130 -5.30 39.30 -10.96
N ARG A 131 -4.88 38.23 -11.63
CA ARG A 131 -3.45 37.87 -11.83
C ARG A 131 -2.65 37.80 -10.52
N ASN A 132 -3.33 37.60 -9.39
CA ASN A 132 -2.67 37.50 -8.09
C ASN A 132 -1.88 36.18 -7.98
N PRO A 133 -0.54 36.22 -7.82
CA PRO A 133 0.32 35.03 -7.78
C PRO A 133 0.05 34.10 -6.59
N VAL A 134 -0.61 34.57 -5.53
CA VAL A 134 -1.05 33.71 -4.42
C VAL A 134 -1.98 32.58 -4.91
N HIS A 135 -2.80 32.85 -5.93
CA HIS A 135 -3.65 31.81 -6.52
C HIS A 135 -2.83 30.73 -7.23
N ILE A 136 -1.67 31.07 -7.82
CA ILE A 136 -0.77 30.07 -8.40
C ILE A 136 -0.18 29.17 -7.31
N LEU A 137 0.26 29.74 -6.18
CA LEU A 137 0.68 28.96 -5.02
C LEU A 137 -0.43 27.99 -4.58
N HIS A 138 -1.66 28.47 -4.43
CA HIS A 138 -2.79 27.62 -4.05
C HIS A 138 -3.09 26.51 -5.07
N ARG A 139 -2.92 26.76 -6.38
CA ARG A 139 -3.01 25.73 -7.42
C ARG A 139 -1.94 24.65 -7.25
N VAL A 140 -0.69 25.06 -7.02
CA VAL A 140 0.43 24.13 -6.78
C VAL A 140 0.17 23.29 -5.53
N VAL A 141 -0.19 23.91 -4.41
CA VAL A 141 -0.49 23.20 -3.16
C VAL A 141 -1.69 22.26 -3.34
N THR A 142 -2.76 22.70 -4.01
CA THR A 142 -3.94 21.88 -4.29
C THR A 142 -3.60 20.64 -5.12
N ASN A 143 -2.80 20.79 -6.16
CA ASN A 143 -2.37 19.65 -7.00
C ASN A 143 -1.37 18.74 -6.28
N ASN A 144 -0.54 19.29 -5.38
CA ASN A 144 0.35 18.48 -4.53
C ASN A 144 -0.45 17.60 -3.54
N LEU A 145 -1.55 18.11 -2.99
CA LEU A 145 -2.47 17.33 -2.15
C LEU A 145 -3.21 16.25 -2.95
N ALA A 146 -3.42 16.47 -4.24
CA ALA A 146 -4.00 15.51 -5.17
C ALA A 146 -2.98 14.52 -5.76
N GLU A 147 -1.70 14.62 -5.35
CA GLU A 147 -0.57 13.87 -5.92
C GLU A 147 -0.36 14.06 -7.44
N ARG A 148 -0.90 15.14 -8.02
CA ARG A 148 -0.76 15.51 -9.45
C ARG A 148 0.51 16.34 -9.68
N PHE A 149 1.66 15.79 -9.31
CA PHE A 149 2.94 16.51 -9.32
C PHE A 149 3.37 16.98 -10.71
N ASP A 150 2.93 16.32 -11.78
CA ASP A 150 3.23 16.72 -13.16
C ASP A 150 2.53 18.04 -13.54
N VAL A 151 1.31 18.25 -13.03
CA VAL A 151 0.56 19.50 -13.23
C VAL A 151 1.22 20.63 -12.46
N SER A 152 1.55 20.39 -11.19
CA SER A 152 2.27 21.34 -10.35
C SER A 152 3.61 21.75 -10.99
N TYR A 153 4.34 20.81 -11.59
CA TYR A 153 5.62 21.09 -12.24
C TYR A 153 5.46 22.02 -13.44
N ARG A 154 4.42 21.82 -14.26
CA ARG A 154 4.11 22.76 -15.36
C ARG A 154 3.77 24.15 -14.84
N LEU A 155 2.97 24.25 -13.77
CA LEU A 155 2.64 25.55 -13.16
C LEU A 155 3.88 26.29 -12.67
N ILE A 156 4.79 25.61 -11.96
CA ILE A 156 6.04 26.20 -11.49
C ILE A 156 6.94 26.60 -12.66
N SER A 157 7.06 25.75 -13.68
CA SER A 157 7.87 26.04 -14.87
C SER A 157 7.36 27.26 -15.64
N THR A 158 6.04 27.50 -15.64
CA THR A 158 5.43 28.65 -16.30
C THR A 158 5.51 29.94 -15.47
N PHE A 159 5.32 29.85 -14.15
CA PHE A 159 5.05 31.03 -13.32
C PHE A 159 6.09 31.32 -12.24
N GLY A 160 7.09 30.46 -12.03
CA GLY A 160 8.14 30.72 -11.05
C GLY A 160 9.08 29.55 -10.84
N THR A 161 10.10 29.42 -11.68
CA THR A 161 11.19 28.44 -11.47
C THR A 161 11.97 28.68 -10.16
N ASP A 162 11.87 29.89 -9.61
CA ASP A 162 12.38 30.24 -8.28
C ASP A 162 11.28 30.81 -7.39
N LEU A 163 10.83 32.05 -7.65
CA LEU A 163 9.74 32.71 -6.94
C LEU A 163 8.84 33.45 -7.94
N PRO A 164 7.51 33.33 -7.89
CA PRO A 164 6.60 34.08 -8.75
C PRO A 164 6.71 35.58 -8.48
N SER A 165 6.77 36.38 -9.55
CA SER A 165 6.79 37.84 -9.44
C SER A 165 5.54 38.34 -8.71
N GLY A 166 5.73 39.22 -7.72
CA GLY A 166 4.65 39.81 -6.93
C GLY A 166 4.05 38.91 -5.85
N LEU A 167 4.65 37.73 -5.58
CA LEU A 167 4.21 36.90 -4.45
C LEU A 167 4.58 37.60 -3.13
N PRO A 168 3.62 37.85 -2.21
CA PRO A 168 3.89 38.47 -0.91
C PRO A 168 4.86 37.65 -0.07
N GLU A 169 5.66 38.34 0.76
CA GLU A 169 6.74 37.72 1.54
C GLU A 169 6.26 36.61 2.48
N GLU A 170 5.07 36.75 3.07
CA GLU A 170 4.50 35.72 3.94
C GLU A 170 4.33 34.35 3.25
N PHE A 171 4.24 34.31 1.91
CA PHE A 171 4.04 33.10 1.12
C PHE A 171 5.33 32.54 0.50
N HIS A 172 6.49 33.17 0.71
CA HIS A 172 7.75 32.72 0.10
C HIS A 172 8.16 31.34 0.63
N ASN A 173 8.01 31.11 1.93
CA ASN A 173 8.36 29.82 2.53
C ASN A 173 7.43 28.71 2.04
N ASP A 174 6.12 28.98 1.94
CA ASP A 174 5.14 28.05 1.40
C ASP A 174 5.44 27.69 -0.06
N TRP A 175 5.85 28.70 -0.86
CA TRP A 175 6.28 28.49 -2.23
C TRP A 175 7.50 27.58 -2.32
N TYR A 176 8.58 27.89 -1.60
CA TYR A 176 9.79 27.07 -1.65
C TYR A 176 9.55 25.63 -1.16
N ALA A 177 8.72 25.44 -0.13
CA ALA A 177 8.35 24.12 0.35
C ALA A 177 7.53 23.35 -0.70
N ALA A 178 6.52 24.00 -1.29
CA ALA A 178 5.67 23.39 -2.31
C ALA A 178 6.46 23.07 -3.58
N ALA A 179 7.29 24.00 -4.06
CA ALA A 179 8.12 23.83 -5.24
C ALA A 179 9.20 22.78 -5.04
N GLY A 180 9.88 22.78 -3.89
CA GLY A 180 10.89 21.78 -3.54
C GLY A 180 10.34 20.36 -3.58
N LYS A 181 9.12 20.15 -3.05
CA LYS A 181 8.40 18.87 -3.13
C LYS A 181 8.04 18.48 -4.56
N VAL A 182 7.59 19.43 -5.38
CA VAL A 182 7.23 19.18 -6.78
C VAL A 182 8.45 18.77 -7.59
N TYR A 183 9.55 19.52 -7.48
CA TYR A 183 10.80 19.18 -8.15
C TYR A 183 11.31 17.81 -7.72
N PHE A 184 11.27 17.50 -6.41
CA PHE A 184 11.65 16.19 -5.88
C PHE A 184 10.82 15.06 -6.51
N LYS A 185 9.49 15.18 -6.53
CA LYS A 185 8.59 14.14 -7.08
C LYS A 185 8.73 13.98 -8.59
N ASN A 186 9.11 15.04 -9.30
CA ASN A 186 9.44 15.00 -10.73
C ASN A 186 10.90 14.62 -11.02
N LYS A 187 11.65 14.13 -10.02
CA LYS A 187 13.07 13.72 -10.11
C LYS A 187 14.02 14.84 -10.54
N LYS A 188 13.62 16.10 -10.38
CA LYS A 188 14.43 17.30 -10.59
C LYS A 188 15.17 17.65 -9.31
N TYR A 189 16.10 16.79 -8.91
CA TYR A 189 16.73 16.91 -7.58
C TYR A 189 17.58 18.17 -7.42
N ALA A 190 18.28 18.63 -8.46
CA ALA A 190 19.06 19.86 -8.40
C ALA A 190 18.18 21.10 -8.12
N ASP A 191 17.06 21.22 -8.84
CA ASP A 191 16.11 22.33 -8.65
C ASP A 191 15.46 22.26 -7.27
N SER A 192 15.09 21.05 -6.83
CA SER A 192 14.57 20.79 -5.48
C SER A 192 15.56 21.24 -4.41
N GLN A 193 16.83 20.86 -4.52
CA GLN A 193 17.87 21.30 -3.59
C GLN A 193 18.07 22.82 -3.62
N ALA A 194 18.00 23.47 -4.78
CA ALA A 194 18.19 24.91 -4.90
C ALA A 194 17.11 25.70 -4.14
N VAL A 195 15.83 25.35 -4.31
CA VAL A 195 14.73 26.02 -3.60
C VAL A 195 14.69 25.64 -2.12
N LEU A 196 14.97 24.39 -1.77
CA LEU A 196 14.96 23.95 -0.37
C LEU A 196 16.12 24.54 0.44
N LYS A 197 17.27 24.81 -0.17
CA LYS A 197 18.36 25.58 0.46
C LYS A 197 17.92 26.99 0.86
N LYS A 198 17.14 27.66 0.01
CA LYS A 198 16.57 28.98 0.32
C LYS A 198 15.59 28.89 1.48
N LEU A 199 14.76 27.85 1.49
CA LEU A 199 13.80 27.59 2.57
C LEU A 199 14.51 27.40 3.92
N VAL A 200 15.50 26.52 4.02
CA VAL A 200 16.20 26.27 5.30
C VAL A 200 17.03 27.47 5.76
N ALA A 201 17.48 28.33 4.85
CA ALA A 201 18.17 29.57 5.20
C ALA A 201 17.22 30.64 5.76
N ARG A 202 15.98 30.70 5.27
CA ARG A 202 14.95 31.68 5.71
C ARG A 202 14.19 31.21 6.95
N ALA A 203 13.85 29.93 7.00
CA ALA A 203 13.02 29.34 8.03
C ALA A 203 13.58 27.95 8.38
N PRO A 204 14.66 27.85 9.16
CA PRO A 204 15.18 26.54 9.55
C PRO A 204 14.17 25.80 10.43
N SER A 205 13.86 24.55 10.10
CA SER A 205 13.03 23.66 10.90
C SER A 205 13.39 22.21 10.62
N ALA A 206 12.98 21.29 11.52
CA ALA A 206 13.19 19.86 11.31
C ALA A 206 12.64 19.39 9.95
N ASN A 207 11.41 19.80 9.64
CA ASN A 207 10.71 19.43 8.40
C ASN A 207 11.38 19.99 7.13
N HIS A 208 11.90 21.22 7.17
CA HIS A 208 12.56 21.80 6.00
C HIS A 208 13.90 21.13 5.72
N TYR A 209 14.68 20.80 6.76
CA TYR A 209 15.90 20.03 6.62
C TYR A 209 15.63 18.59 6.15
N LEU A 210 14.53 17.96 6.58
CA LEU A 210 14.11 16.66 6.07
C LEU A 210 13.85 16.67 4.56
N LEU A 211 13.09 17.65 4.07
CA LEU A 211 12.84 17.78 2.63
C LEU A 211 14.14 17.92 1.84
N LEU A 212 15.08 18.72 2.35
CA LEU A 212 16.39 18.92 1.73
C LEU A 212 17.24 17.64 1.76
N ALA A 213 17.25 16.93 2.90
CA ALA A 213 17.97 15.67 3.07
C ALA A 213 17.45 14.58 2.13
N ASP A 214 16.12 14.43 2.04
CA ASP A 214 15.47 13.48 1.13
C ASP A 214 15.86 13.79 -0.34
N SER A 215 15.93 15.08 -0.70
CA SER A 215 16.35 15.53 -2.03
C SER A 215 17.83 15.24 -2.33
N TYR A 216 18.73 15.42 -1.36
CA TYR A 216 20.11 14.99 -1.48
C TYR A 216 20.25 13.48 -1.61
N ARG A 217 19.53 12.72 -0.79
CA ARG A 217 19.60 11.26 -0.78
C ARG A 217 19.15 10.69 -2.12
N ALA A 218 18.06 11.20 -2.69
CA ALA A 218 17.55 10.77 -3.99
C ALA A 218 18.48 11.15 -5.16
N ALA A 219 19.28 12.21 -5.01
CA ALA A 219 20.32 12.59 -5.96
C ALA A 219 21.61 11.75 -5.85
N GLY A 220 21.74 10.89 -4.83
CA GLY A 220 22.97 10.17 -4.52
C GLY A 220 24.02 10.98 -3.76
N ASP A 221 23.70 12.21 -3.33
CA ASP A 221 24.56 13.07 -2.51
C ASP A 221 24.55 12.62 -1.02
N THR A 222 24.93 11.37 -0.73
CA THR A 222 24.78 10.76 0.61
C THR A 222 25.39 11.61 1.73
N ARG A 223 26.61 12.14 1.54
CA ARG A 223 27.27 12.99 2.55
C ARG A 223 26.46 14.25 2.90
N LYS A 224 25.86 14.91 1.90
CA LYS A 224 25.04 16.11 2.14
C LYS A 224 23.69 15.75 2.74
N ALA A 225 23.12 14.61 2.34
CA ALA A 225 21.91 14.07 2.94
C ALA A 225 22.11 13.83 4.44
N ASP A 226 23.21 13.18 4.82
CA ASP A 226 23.51 12.85 6.22
C ASP A 226 23.71 14.12 7.06
N ALA A 227 24.40 15.12 6.53
CA ALA A 227 24.52 16.42 7.18
C ALA A 227 23.15 17.10 7.37
N ALA A 228 22.30 17.08 6.34
CA ALA A 228 20.95 17.66 6.43
C ALA A 228 20.04 16.88 7.40
N TYR A 229 20.13 15.54 7.46
CA TYR A 229 19.42 14.73 8.45
C TYR A 229 19.88 15.02 9.88
N LEU A 230 21.18 15.22 10.10
CA LEU A 230 21.70 15.64 11.42
C LEU A 230 21.14 17.01 11.84
N HIS A 231 21.04 17.95 10.90
CA HIS A 231 20.35 19.22 11.17
C HIS A 231 18.88 18.98 11.52
N ALA A 232 18.16 18.18 10.72
CA ALA A 232 16.75 17.85 11.01
C ALA A 232 16.56 17.27 12.42
N ALA A 233 17.43 16.33 12.84
CA ALA A 233 17.36 15.71 14.16
C ALA A 233 17.60 16.73 15.29
N ARG A 234 18.59 17.63 15.14
CA ARG A 234 18.85 18.71 16.11
C ARG A 234 17.69 19.68 16.23
N PHE A 235 17.09 20.09 15.10
CA PHE A 235 15.94 20.99 15.12
C PHE A 235 14.72 20.31 15.74
N ALA A 236 14.47 19.02 15.46
CA ALA A 236 13.37 18.28 16.07
C ALA A 236 13.50 18.22 17.60
N GLU A 237 14.71 18.04 18.12
CA GLU A 237 14.96 18.08 19.57
C GLU A 237 14.67 19.47 20.16
N ASN A 238 15.16 20.53 19.52
CA ASN A 238 14.93 21.91 19.98
C ASN A 238 13.46 22.34 19.88
N GLU A 239 12.73 21.85 18.89
CA GLU A 239 11.30 22.11 18.67
C GLU A 239 10.41 21.30 19.64
N GLY A 240 10.99 20.40 20.45
CA GLY A 240 10.25 19.53 21.36
C GLY A 240 9.44 18.44 20.65
N SER A 241 9.88 18.03 19.44
CA SER A 241 9.26 16.92 18.71
C SER A 241 9.23 15.65 19.55
N SER A 242 8.22 14.81 19.32
CA SER A 242 8.07 13.56 20.05
C SER A 242 9.25 12.62 19.80
N LEU A 243 9.51 11.69 20.73
CA LEU A 243 10.54 10.66 20.57
C LEU A 243 10.35 9.86 19.27
N ILE A 244 9.10 9.60 18.89
CA ILE A 244 8.73 8.91 17.64
C ILE A 244 9.16 9.72 16.42
N GLU A 245 8.83 11.01 16.36
CA GLU A 245 9.21 11.87 15.24
C GLU A 245 10.72 11.92 15.07
N ARG A 246 11.46 12.08 16.17
CA ARG A 246 12.93 12.04 16.17
C ARG A 246 13.46 10.69 15.68
N ALA A 247 12.87 9.58 16.14
CA ALA A 247 13.27 8.24 15.71
C ALA A 247 13.12 8.05 14.20
N TYR A 248 12.01 8.53 13.61
CA TYR A 248 11.80 8.49 12.16
C TYR A 248 12.83 9.31 11.38
N ILE A 249 13.31 10.43 11.91
CA ILE A 249 14.37 11.21 11.29
C ILE A 249 15.65 10.37 11.23
N HIS A 250 16.03 9.71 12.32
CA HIS A 250 17.19 8.82 12.37
C HIS A 250 17.04 7.61 11.44
N LYS A 251 15.86 6.99 11.39
CA LYS A 251 15.56 5.89 10.47
C LYS A 251 15.71 6.32 9.00
N ARG A 252 15.19 7.49 8.63
CA ARG A 252 15.36 8.06 7.27
C ARG A 252 16.82 8.34 6.94
N ALA A 253 17.63 8.72 7.92
CA ALA A 253 19.06 8.89 7.76
C ALA A 253 19.83 7.57 7.56
N GLY A 254 19.18 6.42 7.81
CA GLY A 254 19.81 5.10 7.86
C GLY A 254 20.58 4.85 9.16
N ASN A 255 20.31 5.64 10.21
CA ASN A 255 20.88 5.45 11.53
C ASN A 255 19.90 4.65 12.41
N ASP A 256 19.75 3.36 12.08
CA ASP A 256 18.79 2.47 12.74
C ASP A 256 19.12 2.29 14.23
N ALA A 257 20.40 2.29 14.62
CA ALA A 257 20.81 2.21 16.03
C ALA A 257 20.28 3.41 16.85
N ALA A 258 20.40 4.63 16.35
CA ALA A 258 19.85 5.80 17.04
C ALA A 258 18.32 5.82 17.03
N ALA A 259 17.70 5.37 15.94
CA ALA A 259 16.25 5.25 15.84
C ALA A 259 15.72 4.23 16.87
N GLU A 260 16.36 3.07 16.99
CA GLU A 260 16.03 2.03 17.97
C GLU A 260 16.05 2.58 19.40
N GLN A 261 17.10 3.31 19.79
CA GLN A 261 17.18 3.89 21.13
C GLN A 261 16.02 4.86 21.41
N LEU A 262 15.62 5.66 20.43
CA LEU A 262 14.50 6.60 20.57
C LEU A 262 13.14 5.87 20.61
N PHE A 263 12.95 4.82 19.81
CA PHE A 263 11.74 3.99 19.87
C PHE A 263 11.64 3.24 21.20
N LEU A 264 12.76 2.71 21.73
CA LEU A 264 12.81 2.08 23.06
C LEU A 264 12.45 3.08 24.16
N GLN A 265 12.95 4.31 24.10
CA GLN A 265 12.55 5.38 25.03
C GLN A 265 11.06 5.71 24.91
N ALA A 266 10.52 5.76 23.70
CA ALA A 266 9.10 6.01 23.47
C ALA A 266 8.23 4.87 24.05
N LEU A 267 8.67 3.62 23.89
CA LEU A 267 7.99 2.45 24.45
C LEU A 267 8.09 2.40 25.98
N LYS A 268 9.20 2.84 26.57
CA LYS A 268 9.33 2.99 28.02
C LYS A 268 8.35 4.04 28.58
N ALA A 269 8.11 5.11 27.84
CA ALA A 269 7.15 6.15 28.22
C ALA A 269 5.69 5.73 28.00
N SER A 270 5.41 4.96 26.94
CA SER A 270 4.09 4.45 26.58
C SER A 270 4.22 3.00 26.12
N PRO A 271 4.10 2.01 27.04
CA PRO A 271 4.28 0.59 26.72
C PRO A 271 3.30 0.02 25.69
N ASP A 272 2.19 0.71 25.45
CA ASP A 272 1.13 0.40 24.48
C ASP A 272 1.32 1.09 23.11
N ASN A 273 2.47 1.73 22.87
CA ASN A 273 2.74 2.41 21.63
C ASN A 273 3.02 1.42 20.47
N ALA A 274 1.94 0.97 19.81
CA ALA A 274 2.02 0.06 18.66
C ALA A 274 2.91 0.57 17.52
N GLN A 275 3.02 1.89 17.33
CA GLN A 275 3.88 2.44 16.29
C GLN A 275 5.36 2.23 16.64
N ALA A 276 5.76 2.47 17.90
CA ALA A 276 7.12 2.19 18.35
C ALA A 276 7.46 0.70 18.26
N SER A 277 6.55 -0.17 18.72
CA SER A 277 6.75 -1.62 18.67
C SER A 277 6.89 -2.11 17.23
N GLU A 278 6.05 -1.65 16.31
CA GLU A 278 6.15 -2.06 14.90
C GLU A 278 7.50 -1.67 14.28
N GLU A 279 7.97 -0.44 14.54
CA GLU A 279 9.24 0.05 14.02
C GLU A 279 10.44 -0.72 14.61
N LEU A 280 10.40 -1.03 15.91
CA LEU A 280 11.38 -1.90 16.56
C LEU A 280 11.36 -3.31 15.97
N GLY A 281 10.17 -3.86 15.69
CA GLY A 281 10.03 -5.15 15.01
C GLY A 281 10.74 -5.19 13.67
N TYR A 282 10.58 -4.13 12.85
CA TYR A 282 11.28 -4.04 11.56
C TYR A 282 12.79 -3.80 11.69
N ILE A 283 13.23 -3.03 12.69
CA ILE A 283 14.68 -2.84 12.97
C ILE A 283 15.30 -4.17 13.40
N SER A 284 14.69 -4.86 14.38
CA SER A 284 15.13 -6.19 14.82
C SER A 284 15.14 -7.21 13.68
N LEU A 285 14.15 -7.17 12.78
CA LEU A 285 14.09 -8.01 11.58
C LEU A 285 15.27 -7.75 10.63
N ALA A 286 15.59 -6.47 10.39
CA ALA A 286 16.71 -6.07 9.55
C ALA A 286 18.06 -6.54 10.13
N ASP A 287 18.19 -6.47 11.45
CA ASP A 287 19.35 -6.93 12.22
C ASP A 287 19.39 -8.45 12.48
N HIS A 288 18.42 -9.20 11.94
CA HIS A 288 18.28 -10.66 12.11
C HIS A 288 18.01 -11.12 13.55
N ARG A 289 17.50 -10.23 14.40
CA ARG A 289 17.01 -10.53 15.75
C ARG A 289 15.56 -11.03 15.66
N ASN A 290 15.39 -12.22 15.09
CA ASN A 290 14.08 -12.75 14.70
C ASN A 290 13.10 -12.90 15.89
N GLN A 291 13.58 -13.35 17.05
CA GLN A 291 12.73 -13.50 18.23
C GLN A 291 12.23 -12.13 18.74
N GLU A 292 13.13 -11.16 18.89
CA GLU A 292 12.76 -9.80 19.28
C GLU A 292 11.79 -9.19 18.28
N ALA A 293 12.01 -9.39 16.98
CA ALA A 293 11.11 -8.92 15.94
C ALA A 293 9.70 -9.51 16.08
N ALA A 294 9.59 -10.83 16.31
CA ALA A 294 8.32 -11.50 16.54
C ALA A 294 7.61 -10.97 17.79
N ASP A 295 8.33 -10.79 18.90
CA ASP A 295 7.78 -10.27 20.16
C ASP A 295 7.23 -8.84 19.98
N TYR A 296 7.95 -7.98 19.28
CA TYR A 296 7.49 -6.64 18.95
C TYR A 296 6.24 -6.66 18.05
N PHE A 297 6.20 -7.51 17.01
CA PHE A 297 5.02 -7.63 16.16
C PHE A 297 3.81 -8.20 16.89
N LYS A 298 4.00 -9.11 17.85
CA LYS A 298 2.94 -9.61 18.73
C LYS A 298 2.35 -8.49 19.59
N ALA A 299 3.19 -7.63 20.16
CA ALA A 299 2.74 -6.46 20.92
C ALA A 299 1.87 -5.50 20.08
N VAL A 300 2.20 -5.37 18.78
CA VAL A 300 1.39 -4.58 17.83
C VAL A 300 0.02 -5.22 17.60
N LEU A 301 -0.04 -6.54 17.44
CA LEU A 301 -1.30 -7.28 17.30
C LEU A 301 -2.18 -7.18 18.56
N ASP A 302 -1.58 -7.31 19.75
CA ASP A 302 -2.29 -7.19 21.03
C ASP A 302 -2.94 -5.80 21.20
N GLU A 303 -2.25 -4.73 20.80
CA GLU A 303 -2.80 -3.37 20.85
C GLU A 303 -3.88 -3.14 19.79
N HIS A 304 -3.68 -3.68 18.58
CA HIS A 304 -4.70 -3.63 17.54
C HIS A 304 -5.98 -4.36 17.94
N GLU A 305 -5.89 -5.50 18.62
CA GLU A 305 -7.06 -6.24 19.12
C GLU A 305 -7.86 -5.40 20.14
N LYS A 306 -7.18 -4.76 21.09
CA LYS A 306 -7.81 -3.86 22.08
C LYS A 306 -8.54 -2.69 21.43
N ARG A 307 -8.03 -2.17 20.31
CA ARG A 307 -8.65 -1.07 19.55
C ARG A 307 -9.81 -1.54 18.67
N ALA A 308 -9.66 -2.67 18.00
CA ALA A 308 -10.69 -3.25 17.14
C ALA A 308 -11.96 -3.63 17.92
N GLN A 309 -11.86 -3.92 19.22
CA GLN A 309 -13.02 -4.10 20.10
C GLN A 309 -13.87 -2.82 20.27
N LYS A 310 -13.33 -1.63 19.93
CA LYS A 310 -13.99 -0.33 20.11
C LYS A 310 -14.49 0.30 18.82
N GLU A 311 -13.92 -0.07 17.67
CA GLU A 311 -14.24 0.52 16.36
C GLU A 311 -14.51 -0.58 15.33
N HIS A 312 -15.67 -0.53 14.67
CA HIS A 312 -16.09 -1.56 13.74
C HIS A 312 -15.60 -1.26 12.31
N ASP A 313 -14.92 -2.24 11.72
CA ASP A 313 -14.76 -2.47 10.28
C ASP A 313 -13.78 -1.56 9.49
N ASP A 314 -12.49 -1.60 9.86
CA ASP A 314 -11.40 -1.09 9.03
C ASP A 314 -10.70 -2.22 8.25
N ASN A 315 -10.82 -2.20 6.92
CA ASN A 315 -10.17 -3.15 6.02
C ASN A 315 -8.65 -3.02 5.97
N ASP A 316 -8.10 -1.82 6.22
CA ASP A 316 -6.66 -1.58 6.20
C ASP A 316 -5.99 -2.19 7.44
N LEU A 317 -6.58 -1.94 8.61
CA LEU A 317 -6.20 -2.59 9.87
C LEU A 317 -6.20 -4.11 9.75
N LYS A 318 -7.25 -4.65 9.15
CA LYS A 318 -7.43 -6.08 8.87
C LYS A 318 -6.35 -6.66 7.95
N ASN A 319 -5.92 -5.93 6.91
CA ASN A 319 -4.83 -6.35 6.03
C ASN A 319 -3.48 -6.29 6.76
N LYS A 320 -3.29 -5.29 7.62
CA LYS A 320 -2.09 -5.13 8.43
C LYS A 320 -1.93 -6.29 9.41
N GLN A 321 -3.01 -6.71 10.07
CA GLN A 321 -3.02 -7.90 10.92
C GLN A 321 -2.58 -9.14 10.15
N GLU A 322 -3.16 -9.42 8.97
CA GLU A 322 -2.77 -10.58 8.17
C GLU A 322 -1.28 -10.55 7.76
N ASN A 323 -0.72 -9.36 7.50
CA ASN A 323 0.70 -9.21 7.20
C ASN A 323 1.59 -9.54 8.41
N LEU A 324 1.24 -9.01 9.59
CA LEU A 324 1.99 -9.27 10.82
C LEU A 324 1.90 -10.74 11.22
N ASN A 325 0.72 -11.37 11.09
CA ASN A 325 0.57 -12.78 11.39
C ASN A 325 1.48 -13.66 10.51
N SER A 326 1.51 -13.37 9.20
CA SER A 326 2.38 -14.09 8.26
C SER A 326 3.87 -13.85 8.55
N LEU A 327 4.25 -12.64 8.99
CA LEU A 327 5.62 -12.34 9.40
C LEU A 327 6.02 -13.09 10.67
N ILE A 328 5.16 -13.11 11.69
CA ILE A 328 5.40 -13.83 12.96
C ILE A 328 5.55 -15.33 12.68
N ALA A 329 4.63 -15.92 11.91
CA ALA A 329 4.74 -17.30 11.44
C ALA A 329 6.09 -17.56 10.75
N THR A 330 6.50 -16.67 9.85
CA THR A 330 7.81 -16.77 9.18
C THR A 330 9.00 -16.67 10.15
N LEU A 331 8.88 -15.98 11.28
CA LEU A 331 9.98 -15.79 12.23
C LEU A 331 10.06 -16.91 13.27
N GLU A 332 8.93 -17.50 13.65
CA GLU A 332 8.84 -18.46 14.75
C GLU A 332 8.63 -19.91 14.31
N ASP A 333 7.99 -20.14 13.16
CA ASP A 333 7.74 -21.50 12.68
C ASP A 333 9.04 -22.14 12.24
N LYS A 334 9.41 -23.24 12.92
CA LYS A 334 10.64 -23.99 12.67
C LYS A 334 10.42 -25.21 11.79
N TRP A 335 9.21 -25.75 11.83
CA TRP A 335 8.82 -26.97 11.14
C TRP A 335 7.63 -26.67 10.26
N THR A 336 7.72 -27.09 9.00
CA THR A 336 6.58 -27.07 8.09
C THR A 336 6.39 -28.44 7.52
N PHE A 337 5.14 -28.85 7.36
CA PHE A 337 4.77 -30.10 6.72
C PHE A 337 3.93 -29.80 5.48
N SER A 338 4.17 -30.54 4.40
CA SER A 338 3.27 -30.52 3.26
C SER A 338 2.99 -31.94 2.81
N PHE A 339 1.74 -32.17 2.45
CA PHE A 339 1.30 -33.40 1.81
C PHE A 339 0.51 -33.03 0.57
N HIS A 340 0.80 -33.73 -0.52
CA HIS A 340 0.08 -33.62 -1.78
C HIS A 340 -0.19 -35.02 -2.29
N ASP A 341 -1.36 -35.24 -2.85
CA ASP A 341 -1.69 -36.47 -3.53
C ASP A 341 -2.63 -36.20 -4.69
N SER A 342 -2.48 -36.92 -5.79
CA SER A 342 -3.22 -36.66 -7.01
C SER A 342 -3.42 -37.91 -7.83
N PHE A 343 -4.50 -37.94 -8.62
CA PHE A 343 -4.69 -38.94 -9.65
C PHE A 343 -5.06 -38.30 -10.99
N CYS A 344 -4.70 -39.04 -12.04
CA CYS A 344 -4.98 -38.72 -13.43
C CYS A 344 -6.08 -39.65 -13.92
N LEU A 345 -7.11 -39.07 -14.53
CA LEU A 345 -8.19 -39.75 -15.26
C LEU A 345 -7.98 -39.48 -16.75
N GLY A 346 -7.80 -40.52 -17.56
CA GLY A 346 -7.50 -40.38 -18.99
C GLY A 346 -6.78 -41.60 -19.55
N GLY A 347 -6.54 -41.62 -20.87
CA GLY A 347 -5.95 -42.75 -21.60
C GLY A 347 -4.48 -43.03 -21.28
N LYS A 348 -3.73 -43.55 -22.25
CA LYS A 348 -2.30 -43.93 -22.11
C LYS A 348 -1.41 -42.81 -21.55
N GLY A 349 -1.80 -41.55 -21.72
CA GLY A 349 -1.13 -40.37 -21.16
C GLY A 349 -1.24 -40.19 -19.64
N CYS A 350 -1.99 -41.06 -18.93
CA CYS A 350 -1.98 -41.19 -17.46
C CYS A 350 -0.99 -42.28 -16.95
N GLU A 351 -0.38 -43.05 -17.84
CA GLU A 351 0.60 -44.12 -17.55
C GLU A 351 2.01 -43.78 -18.07
N SER A 352 2.14 -42.74 -18.90
CA SER A 352 3.38 -42.37 -19.61
C SER A 352 4.34 -41.52 -18.76
N GLY A 353 4.67 -41.96 -17.56
CA GLY A 353 5.76 -41.37 -16.76
C GLY A 353 7.11 -42.00 -17.11
N SER A 354 8.19 -41.22 -17.14
CA SER A 354 9.54 -41.77 -17.26
C SER A 354 9.87 -42.72 -16.09
N GLU A 355 10.61 -43.78 -16.39
CA GLU A 355 11.29 -44.58 -15.36
C GLU A 355 12.42 -43.74 -14.73
N GLY A 356 12.64 -43.86 -13.42
CA GLY A 356 13.66 -43.10 -12.69
C GLY A 356 13.12 -41.88 -11.93
N VAL A 357 12.88 -40.75 -12.60
CA VAL A 357 12.54 -39.49 -11.90
C VAL A 357 11.04 -39.23 -11.87
N ILE A 358 10.47 -39.24 -10.66
CA ILE A 358 9.05 -38.94 -10.44
C ILE A 358 8.76 -37.49 -10.82
N SER A 359 8.15 -37.33 -11.99
CA SER A 359 7.76 -36.05 -12.55
C SER A 359 6.24 -35.83 -12.38
N PRO A 360 5.76 -34.61 -12.04
CA PRO A 360 4.35 -34.31 -11.80
C PRO A 360 3.49 -34.26 -13.09
N PHE A 361 3.89 -35.00 -14.13
CA PHE A 361 3.24 -35.04 -15.44
C PHE A 361 2.59 -36.38 -15.70
N GLY A 362 1.43 -36.34 -16.35
CA GLY A 362 0.85 -37.50 -17.00
C GLY A 362 0.64 -38.72 -16.12
N GLN A 363 0.66 -38.56 -14.81
CA GLN A 363 0.34 -39.62 -13.86
C GLN A 363 -0.04 -38.96 -12.53
N GLY A 364 -0.88 -39.65 -11.78
CA GLY A 364 -1.08 -39.30 -10.39
C GLY A 364 0.23 -39.43 -9.63
N PHE A 365 0.51 -38.53 -8.70
CA PHE A 365 1.64 -38.66 -7.79
C PHE A 365 1.28 -38.13 -6.42
N GLY A 366 1.97 -38.65 -5.41
CA GLY A 366 1.92 -38.13 -4.06
C GLY A 366 3.29 -37.69 -3.56
N GLN A 367 3.25 -36.75 -2.62
CA GLN A 367 4.40 -36.15 -1.98
C GLN A 367 4.09 -35.91 -0.51
N ALA A 368 5.02 -36.29 0.37
CA ALA A 368 5.07 -35.81 1.75
C ALA A 368 6.42 -35.14 1.98
N GLU A 369 6.44 -33.90 2.46
CA GLU A 369 7.66 -33.16 2.77
C GLU A 369 7.59 -32.59 4.19
N ILE A 370 8.69 -32.76 4.93
CA ILE A 370 8.94 -32.08 6.19
C ILE A 370 10.17 -31.21 6.04
N THR A 371 10.08 -29.97 6.52
CA THR A 371 11.14 -28.98 6.40
C THR A 371 11.43 -28.36 7.76
N TYR A 372 12.71 -28.26 8.08
CA TYR A 372 13.25 -27.64 9.29
C TYR A 372 14.04 -26.38 8.94
N ARG A 373 13.75 -25.30 9.66
CA ARG A 373 14.46 -24.02 9.59
C ARG A 373 15.36 -23.85 10.82
N PRO A 374 16.70 -23.77 10.66
CA PRO A 374 17.62 -23.57 11.78
C PRO A 374 17.46 -22.20 12.47
N ASP A 375 17.52 -22.16 13.80
CA ASP A 375 17.21 -20.96 14.61
C ASP A 375 18.04 -19.71 14.26
N ARG A 376 19.36 -19.86 14.13
CA ARG A 376 20.28 -18.72 14.01
C ARG A 376 20.52 -18.24 12.58
N TYR A 377 20.46 -19.17 11.62
CA TYR A 377 20.86 -18.91 10.23
C TYR A 377 19.76 -19.24 9.22
N GLY A 378 18.65 -19.82 9.68
CA GLY A 378 17.55 -20.27 8.83
C GLY A 378 16.73 -19.15 8.23
N TYR A 379 16.61 -18.00 8.90
CA TYR A 379 15.97 -16.81 8.33
C TYR A 379 16.80 -15.55 8.60
N ARG A 380 17.14 -14.82 7.53
CA ARG A 380 17.89 -13.56 7.59
C ARG A 380 17.27 -12.53 6.65
N ASN A 381 16.27 -11.82 7.15
CA ASN A 381 15.59 -10.71 6.46
C ASN A 381 15.21 -11.06 5.00
N GLY A 382 14.40 -12.10 4.84
CA GLY A 382 13.87 -12.58 3.56
C GLY A 382 14.76 -13.60 2.82
N ARG A 383 16.02 -13.77 3.23
CA ARG A 383 16.86 -14.93 2.86
C ARG A 383 16.59 -16.08 3.80
N GLU A 384 16.63 -17.30 3.27
CA GLU A 384 16.17 -18.47 4.02
C GLU A 384 17.01 -19.70 3.73
N LEU A 385 17.38 -20.44 4.78
CA LEU A 385 18.08 -21.72 4.72
C LEU A 385 17.21 -22.78 5.39
N LEU A 386 16.95 -23.86 4.67
CA LEU A 386 16.06 -24.94 5.10
C LEU A 386 16.76 -26.29 4.89
N ILE A 387 16.55 -27.21 5.83
CA ILE A 387 16.85 -28.62 5.69
C ILE A 387 15.52 -29.33 5.49
N PHE A 388 15.41 -30.22 4.51
CA PHE A 388 14.15 -30.89 4.24
C PHE A 388 14.35 -32.38 3.96
N SER A 389 13.28 -33.13 4.21
CA SER A 389 13.14 -34.52 3.79
C SER A 389 11.82 -34.66 3.08
N ARG A 390 11.83 -35.33 1.93
CA ARG A 390 10.67 -35.53 1.07
C ARG A 390 10.56 -36.99 0.67
N LEU A 391 9.35 -37.52 0.65
CA LEU A 391 9.00 -38.79 0.04
C LEU A 391 8.07 -38.51 -1.14
N LEU A 392 8.41 -39.03 -2.31
CA LEU A 392 7.62 -38.98 -3.53
C LEU A 392 7.21 -40.38 -3.96
N TRP A 393 6.04 -40.53 -4.57
CA TRP A 393 5.60 -41.79 -5.19
C TRP A 393 4.70 -41.51 -6.39
N ARG A 394 4.67 -42.44 -7.34
CA ARG A 394 3.71 -42.45 -8.44
C ARG A 394 2.43 -43.15 -7.97
N ASN A 395 1.28 -42.73 -8.46
CA ASN A 395 0.01 -43.43 -8.26
C ASN A 395 -0.37 -44.22 -9.51
N LYS A 396 -1.07 -45.34 -9.33
CA LYS A 396 -1.67 -46.09 -10.44
C LYS A 396 -2.74 -45.22 -11.13
N ALA A 397 -2.87 -45.38 -12.45
CA ALA A 397 -3.91 -44.71 -13.23
C ALA A 397 -5.30 -44.84 -12.57
N ASP A 398 -6.09 -43.78 -12.64
CA ASP A 398 -7.45 -43.67 -12.09
C ASP A 398 -7.57 -43.86 -10.56
N THR A 399 -6.47 -43.91 -9.80
CA THR A 399 -6.51 -44.13 -8.34
C THR A 399 -5.50 -43.26 -7.58
N PHE A 400 -5.72 -43.09 -6.27
CA PHE A 400 -4.72 -42.55 -5.32
C PHE A 400 -3.76 -43.61 -4.79
N LEU A 401 -3.77 -44.84 -5.33
CA LEU A 401 -2.97 -45.92 -4.81
C LEU A 401 -1.54 -45.82 -5.34
N ALA A 402 -0.58 -45.71 -4.43
CA ALA A 402 0.83 -45.70 -4.79
C ALA A 402 1.22 -46.94 -5.61
N LEU A 403 1.96 -46.72 -6.71
CA LEU A 403 2.59 -47.76 -7.49
C LEU A 403 3.75 -48.35 -6.67
N LYS A 404 3.73 -49.66 -6.50
CA LYS A 404 4.76 -50.37 -5.72
C LYS A 404 6.11 -50.22 -6.41
N GLY A 405 7.16 -49.89 -5.65
CA GLY A 405 8.52 -49.74 -6.19
C GLY A 405 8.86 -48.32 -6.66
N SER A 406 7.88 -47.42 -6.70
CA SER A 406 8.05 -46.02 -7.14
C SER A 406 8.35 -45.03 -6.01
N GLN A 407 8.59 -45.49 -4.78
CA GLN A 407 8.78 -44.61 -3.63
C GLN A 407 10.21 -44.05 -3.60
N GLN A 408 10.36 -42.75 -3.83
CA GLN A 408 11.64 -42.05 -3.82
C GLN A 408 11.77 -41.16 -2.58
N ALA A 409 12.73 -41.43 -1.71
CA ALA A 409 13.09 -40.50 -0.65
C ALA A 409 14.09 -39.45 -1.16
N THR A 410 14.09 -38.30 -0.51
CA THR A 410 15.04 -37.23 -0.75
C THR A 410 15.34 -36.55 0.58
N VAL A 411 16.61 -36.30 0.86
CA VAL A 411 17.04 -35.42 1.95
C VAL A 411 17.92 -34.34 1.37
N GLY A 412 17.72 -33.09 1.76
CA GLY A 412 18.44 -31.99 1.13
C GLY A 412 18.49 -30.72 1.95
N VAL A 413 19.26 -29.78 1.43
CA VAL A 413 19.35 -28.41 1.92
C VAL A 413 18.92 -27.49 0.79
N ARG A 414 18.05 -26.52 1.09
CA ARG A 414 17.64 -25.48 0.13
C ARG A 414 17.89 -24.10 0.71
N TYR A 415 18.39 -23.19 -0.13
CA TYR A 415 18.72 -21.82 0.22
C TYR A 415 18.06 -20.84 -0.73
N LYS A 416 17.48 -19.78 -0.18
CA LYS A 416 16.91 -18.63 -0.89
C LYS A 416 17.88 -17.44 -0.81
N PRO A 417 18.77 -17.25 -1.80
CA PRO A 417 19.81 -16.21 -1.74
C PRO A 417 19.27 -14.78 -1.93
N VAL A 418 18.14 -14.62 -2.61
CA VAL A 418 17.60 -13.30 -2.99
C VAL A 418 16.36 -13.00 -2.18
N ALA A 419 16.44 -12.05 -1.23
CA ALA A 419 15.34 -11.76 -0.30
C ALA A 419 14.01 -11.39 -0.99
N ARG A 420 14.08 -10.65 -2.11
CA ARG A 420 12.93 -10.11 -2.84
C ARG A 420 12.35 -11.03 -3.92
N GLN A 421 13.00 -12.16 -4.20
CA GLN A 421 12.60 -13.10 -5.24
C GLN A 421 12.38 -14.48 -4.62
N ASN A 422 11.37 -15.22 -5.05
CA ASN A 422 11.23 -16.61 -4.62
C ASN A 422 12.13 -17.51 -5.47
N PHE A 423 13.45 -17.33 -5.32
CA PHE A 423 14.48 -18.08 -6.02
C PHE A 423 15.20 -19.00 -5.04
N TRP A 424 15.20 -20.30 -5.31
CA TRP A 424 15.77 -21.35 -4.47
C TRP A 424 16.91 -22.04 -5.20
N VAL A 425 17.92 -22.44 -4.44
CA VAL A 425 18.99 -23.35 -4.86
C VAL A 425 19.01 -24.49 -3.85
N SER A 426 19.03 -25.74 -4.29
CA SER A 426 19.09 -26.91 -3.42
C SER A 426 20.15 -27.91 -3.86
N ALA A 427 20.68 -28.61 -2.86
CA ALA A 427 21.47 -29.82 -3.03
C ALA A 427 20.76 -30.94 -2.27
N GLU A 428 20.49 -32.03 -2.99
CA GLU A 428 19.57 -33.07 -2.56
C GLU A 428 20.22 -34.44 -2.77
N TYR A 429 20.07 -35.34 -1.81
CA TYR A 429 20.47 -36.73 -1.90
C TYR A 429 19.24 -37.61 -2.00
N MET A 430 19.23 -38.50 -2.99
CA MET A 430 18.11 -39.36 -3.34
C MET A 430 18.59 -40.82 -3.27
N PRO A 431 18.34 -41.54 -2.16
CA PRO A 431 18.72 -42.95 -2.07
C PRO A 431 17.77 -43.83 -2.89
N GLU A 432 18.28 -44.94 -3.41
CA GLU A 432 17.47 -45.99 -4.02
C GLU A 432 16.66 -46.72 -2.93
N LEU A 433 15.34 -46.82 -3.11
CA LEU A 433 14.42 -47.44 -2.15
C LEU A 433 13.47 -48.48 -2.76
N GLY A 434 13.18 -48.37 -4.06
CA GLY A 434 12.32 -49.29 -4.79
C GLY A 434 12.91 -49.67 -6.14
N SER A 435 12.29 -50.65 -6.80
CA SER A 435 12.74 -51.17 -8.10
C SER A 435 12.75 -50.13 -9.23
N ASP A 436 12.02 -49.02 -9.06
CA ASP A 436 11.84 -48.00 -10.09
C ASP A 436 12.55 -46.68 -9.73
N THR A 437 13.44 -46.72 -8.74
CA THR A 437 14.17 -45.56 -8.23
C THR A 437 15.66 -45.73 -8.42
N GLU A 438 16.38 -44.63 -8.52
CA GLU A 438 17.83 -44.63 -8.69
C GLU A 438 18.51 -43.75 -7.65
N GLU A 439 19.73 -44.12 -7.27
CA GLU A 439 20.56 -43.29 -6.41
C GLU A 439 21.07 -42.06 -7.17
N HIS A 440 20.72 -40.87 -6.70
CA HIS A 440 21.23 -39.63 -7.28
C HIS A 440 21.63 -38.58 -6.23
N ILE A 441 22.49 -37.67 -6.68
CA ILE A 441 22.63 -36.34 -6.11
C ILE A 441 21.95 -35.37 -7.07
N LEU A 442 21.08 -34.50 -6.58
CA LEU A 442 20.39 -33.50 -7.39
C LEU A 442 20.83 -32.09 -6.96
N LEU A 443 21.32 -31.31 -7.92
CA LEU A 443 21.44 -29.86 -7.79
C LEU A 443 20.28 -29.19 -8.51
N ARG A 444 19.47 -28.44 -7.79
CA ARG A 444 18.24 -27.84 -8.34
C ARG A 444 18.18 -26.35 -8.08
N THR A 445 17.59 -25.64 -9.04
CA THR A 445 17.21 -24.24 -8.90
C THR A 445 15.73 -24.09 -9.22
N ALA A 446 15.02 -23.25 -8.48
CA ALA A 446 13.59 -23.01 -8.70
C ALA A 446 13.25 -21.55 -8.48
N TRP A 447 12.50 -20.96 -9.40
CA TRP A 447 11.96 -19.61 -9.30
C TRP A 447 10.45 -19.63 -9.38
N SER A 448 9.78 -18.84 -8.55
CA SER A 448 8.34 -18.62 -8.72
C SER A 448 7.88 -17.20 -8.42
N LYS A 449 6.71 -16.87 -8.96
CA LYS A 449 5.99 -15.63 -8.70
C LYS A 449 4.49 -15.87 -8.77
N THR A 450 3.82 -15.62 -7.66
CA THR A 450 2.36 -15.77 -7.56
C THR A 450 1.74 -14.44 -7.13
N SER A 451 0.60 -14.10 -7.73
CA SER A 451 -0.20 -12.91 -7.42
C SER A 451 -1.68 -13.28 -7.44
N GLY A 452 -2.46 -12.66 -6.56
CA GLY A 452 -3.91 -12.85 -6.46
C GLY A 452 -4.34 -14.11 -5.72
N ASN A 453 -3.39 -14.85 -5.15
CA ASN A 453 -3.63 -16.08 -4.39
C ASN A 453 -3.63 -15.85 -2.87
N ASP A 454 -3.76 -14.60 -2.43
CA ASP A 454 -3.79 -14.22 -1.01
C ASP A 454 -5.19 -13.79 -0.56
N TRP A 455 -5.44 -13.82 0.75
CA TRP A 455 -6.71 -13.42 1.37
C TRP A 455 -6.84 -11.92 1.65
N ARG A 456 -5.85 -11.11 1.27
CA ARG A 456 -5.84 -9.67 1.56
C ARG A 456 -7.03 -8.99 0.87
N LEU A 457 -7.57 -7.93 1.44
CA LEU A 457 -8.67 -7.20 0.81
C LEU A 457 -8.20 -6.18 -0.24
N LYS A 458 -6.88 -5.96 -0.30
CA LYS A 458 -6.27 -5.05 -1.26
C LYS A 458 -6.48 -5.55 -2.70
N ASP A 459 -6.70 -4.60 -3.61
CA ASP A 459 -6.86 -4.84 -5.05
C ASP A 459 -8.11 -5.67 -5.44
N LEU A 460 -9.04 -5.91 -4.51
CA LEU A 460 -10.32 -6.55 -4.79
C LEU A 460 -11.21 -5.67 -5.66
N ARG A 461 -11.90 -6.31 -6.61
CA ARG A 461 -12.97 -5.71 -7.41
C ARG A 461 -14.27 -6.42 -7.14
N GLU A 462 -15.33 -5.65 -6.92
CA GLU A 462 -16.67 -6.18 -6.66
C GLU A 462 -17.50 -6.19 -7.95
N PHE A 463 -18.15 -7.32 -8.23
CA PHE A 463 -19.05 -7.48 -9.36
C PHE A 463 -20.21 -8.40 -8.96
N ASN A 464 -21.45 -7.90 -9.08
CA ASN A 464 -22.68 -8.60 -8.69
C ASN A 464 -22.64 -9.22 -7.28
N GLY A 465 -22.06 -8.52 -6.30
CA GLY A 465 -21.92 -8.98 -4.92
C GLY A 465 -20.79 -10.00 -4.68
N TYR A 466 -20.07 -10.39 -5.72
CA TYR A 466 -18.90 -11.27 -5.63
C TYR A 466 -17.59 -10.45 -5.72
N ARG A 467 -16.57 -10.89 -5.00
CA ARG A 467 -15.28 -10.18 -4.88
C ARG A 467 -14.17 -10.96 -5.57
N PHE A 468 -13.50 -10.34 -6.53
CA PHE A 468 -12.50 -10.99 -7.39
C PHE A 468 -11.14 -10.29 -7.38
N LYS A 469 -10.08 -11.07 -7.64
CA LYS A 469 -8.71 -10.62 -7.93
C LYS A 469 -8.19 -11.23 -9.23
N ASP A 470 -7.23 -10.55 -9.84
CA ASP A 470 -6.42 -11.13 -10.91
C ASP A 470 -5.45 -12.16 -10.35
N TYR A 471 -5.53 -13.40 -10.85
CA TYR A 471 -4.66 -14.50 -10.45
C TYR A 471 -3.58 -14.74 -11.49
N THR A 472 -2.34 -14.92 -11.05
CA THR A 472 -1.20 -15.29 -11.89
C THR A 472 -0.24 -16.13 -11.08
N ASN A 473 0.14 -17.28 -11.60
CA ASN A 473 1.22 -18.12 -11.07
C ASN A 473 2.24 -18.35 -12.17
N LEU A 474 3.51 -18.14 -11.87
CA LEU A 474 4.63 -18.50 -12.73
C LEU A 474 5.61 -19.32 -11.90
N TYR A 475 6.03 -20.46 -12.41
CA TYR A 475 6.99 -21.35 -11.77
C TYR A 475 7.94 -21.90 -12.83
N VAL A 476 9.22 -21.95 -12.51
CA VAL A 476 10.26 -22.56 -13.34
C VAL A 476 11.26 -23.25 -12.41
N ASP A 477 11.66 -24.46 -12.72
CA ASP A 477 12.76 -25.14 -12.05
C ASP A 477 13.65 -25.89 -13.03
N ALA A 478 14.91 -26.01 -12.67
CA ALA A 478 15.92 -26.72 -13.42
C ALA A 478 16.79 -27.54 -12.46
N GLY A 479 17.01 -28.81 -12.78
CA GLY A 479 17.72 -29.78 -11.96
C GLY A 479 18.76 -30.54 -12.75
N LYS A 480 19.94 -30.76 -12.18
CA LYS A 480 20.94 -31.68 -12.69
C LYS A 480 21.08 -32.84 -11.72
N LEU A 481 20.80 -34.05 -12.20
CA LEU A 481 21.08 -35.28 -11.49
C LEU A 481 22.52 -35.72 -11.76
N PHE A 482 23.15 -36.28 -10.74
CA PHE A 482 24.49 -36.83 -10.74
C PHE A 482 24.43 -38.26 -10.22
N LYS A 483 25.25 -39.14 -10.82
CA LYS A 483 25.23 -40.61 -10.74
C LYS A 483 24.20 -41.21 -11.72
N ASN A 484 24.57 -42.33 -12.35
CA ASN A 484 23.81 -43.07 -13.37
C ASN A 484 23.55 -42.30 -14.68
N THR A 485 22.29 -42.17 -15.10
CA THR A 485 21.84 -41.58 -16.37
C THR A 485 22.18 -40.09 -16.51
N ASP A 486 22.55 -39.41 -15.41
CA ASP A 486 22.91 -37.99 -15.32
C ASP A 486 21.98 -37.03 -16.11
N PRO A 487 20.63 -37.13 -16.05
CA PRO A 487 19.75 -36.27 -16.82
C PRO A 487 19.77 -34.81 -16.33
N PHE A 488 19.53 -33.89 -17.25
CA PHE A 488 19.19 -32.51 -16.92
C PHE A 488 17.69 -32.29 -17.12
N LEU A 489 17.02 -31.78 -16.09
CA LEU A 489 15.57 -31.63 -16.03
C LEU A 489 15.19 -30.16 -16.01
N VAL A 490 14.18 -29.77 -16.78
CA VAL A 490 13.60 -28.43 -16.74
C VAL A 490 12.09 -28.54 -16.68
N TYR A 491 11.48 -27.83 -15.74
CA TYR A 491 10.04 -27.68 -15.66
C TYR A 491 9.64 -26.20 -15.64
N ALA A 492 8.53 -25.90 -16.29
CA ALA A 492 7.93 -24.58 -16.27
C ALA A 492 6.41 -24.66 -16.25
N GLU A 493 5.76 -23.77 -15.51
CA GLU A 493 4.31 -23.60 -15.46
C GLU A 493 3.93 -22.12 -15.41
N GLY A 494 2.94 -21.77 -16.23
CA GLY A 494 2.22 -20.52 -16.13
C GLY A 494 0.72 -20.76 -15.93
N ARG A 495 0.13 -20.10 -14.93
CA ARG A 495 -1.33 -20.04 -14.70
C ARG A 495 -1.80 -18.60 -14.75
N LYS A 496 -2.94 -18.35 -15.37
CA LYS A 496 -3.58 -17.02 -15.43
C LYS A 496 -5.09 -17.14 -15.28
N GLY A 497 -5.68 -16.32 -14.42
CA GLY A 497 -7.11 -16.42 -14.16
C GLY A 497 -7.65 -15.38 -13.19
N LYS A 498 -8.69 -15.79 -12.45
CA LYS A 498 -9.36 -14.99 -11.42
C LYS A 498 -9.49 -15.79 -10.14
N THR A 499 -9.32 -15.12 -9.00
CA THR A 499 -9.60 -15.69 -7.68
C THR A 499 -10.78 -14.97 -7.06
N MET A 500 -11.79 -15.72 -6.64
CA MET A 500 -12.93 -15.24 -5.89
C MET A 500 -12.68 -15.42 -4.39
N LEU A 501 -12.79 -14.33 -3.63
CA LEU A 501 -12.72 -14.34 -2.17
C LEU A 501 -14.13 -14.53 -1.59
N LEU A 502 -14.50 -15.78 -1.35
CA LEU A 502 -15.78 -16.15 -0.75
C LEU A 502 -15.87 -15.58 0.67
N ASN A 503 -14.89 -15.92 1.50
CA ASN A 503 -14.72 -15.38 2.85
C ASN A 503 -13.24 -15.45 3.25
N ARG A 504 -12.92 -15.08 4.49
CA ARG A 504 -11.53 -15.11 4.97
C ARG A 504 -10.94 -16.51 5.05
N GLN A 505 -11.67 -17.60 4.93
CA GLN A 505 -11.12 -18.95 4.98
C GLN A 505 -11.09 -19.60 3.59
N ASN A 506 -11.93 -19.15 2.67
CA ASN A 506 -12.21 -19.84 1.42
C ASN A 506 -11.90 -18.98 0.21
N LEU A 507 -11.05 -19.50 -0.68
CA LEU A 507 -10.77 -18.96 -2.01
C LEU A 507 -11.23 -19.96 -3.07
N LEU A 508 -11.72 -19.43 -4.19
CA LEU A 508 -11.97 -20.21 -5.39
C LEU A 508 -11.26 -19.56 -6.58
N SER A 509 -10.27 -20.24 -7.14
CA SER A 509 -9.47 -19.76 -8.27
C SER A 509 -9.84 -20.51 -9.53
N GLY A 510 -10.22 -19.81 -10.59
CA GLY A 510 -10.40 -20.37 -11.93
C GLY A 510 -9.34 -19.81 -12.88
N PHE A 511 -8.64 -20.67 -13.61
CA PHE A 511 -7.49 -20.27 -14.43
C PHE A 511 -7.29 -21.15 -15.67
N GLY A 512 -6.67 -20.56 -16.69
CA GLY A 512 -5.98 -21.33 -17.72
C GLY A 512 -4.53 -21.60 -17.30
N TYR A 513 -3.97 -22.71 -17.74
CA TYR A 513 -2.57 -23.06 -17.51
C TYR A 513 -1.86 -23.56 -18.76
N LEU A 514 -0.54 -23.39 -18.76
CA LEU A 514 0.40 -24.00 -19.69
C LEU A 514 1.59 -24.50 -18.87
N ARG A 515 1.98 -25.76 -19.05
CA ARG A 515 3.12 -26.36 -18.36
C ARG A 515 3.93 -27.25 -19.29
N GLY A 516 5.21 -27.42 -18.97
CA GLY A 516 6.09 -28.32 -19.72
C GLY A 516 7.20 -28.93 -18.87
N SER A 517 7.55 -30.17 -19.20
CA SER A 517 8.73 -30.91 -18.71
C SER A 517 9.67 -31.15 -19.86
N PHE A 518 10.96 -31.00 -19.61
CA PHE A 518 11.99 -31.33 -20.57
C PHE A 518 13.09 -32.11 -19.86
N GLU A 519 13.34 -33.32 -20.33
CA GLU A 519 14.45 -34.17 -19.89
C GLU A 519 15.49 -34.24 -21.01
N PHE A 520 16.70 -33.84 -20.68
CA PHE A 520 17.84 -33.80 -21.59
C PHE A 520 18.82 -34.90 -21.21
N ASP A 521 18.65 -36.06 -21.83
CA ASP A 521 19.50 -37.25 -21.77
C ASP A 521 19.51 -37.99 -23.13
N ASN A 522 19.92 -39.26 -23.18
CA ASN A 522 19.96 -40.06 -24.41
C ASN A 522 18.59 -40.53 -24.93
N ASP A 523 17.53 -40.50 -24.10
CA ASP A 523 16.16 -40.98 -24.41
C ASP A 523 15.11 -39.88 -24.16
N SER A 524 15.43 -38.66 -24.62
CA SER A 524 14.74 -37.41 -24.29
C SER A 524 13.20 -37.52 -24.25
N SER A 525 12.63 -37.41 -23.04
CA SER A 525 11.20 -37.33 -22.81
C SER A 525 10.79 -35.86 -22.62
N ASN A 526 9.91 -35.36 -23.49
CA ASN A 526 9.46 -33.96 -23.45
C ASN A 526 7.94 -33.92 -23.52
N VAL A 527 7.32 -33.25 -22.54
CA VAL A 527 5.86 -33.18 -22.42
C VAL A 527 5.42 -31.73 -22.24
N VAL A 528 4.44 -31.30 -23.04
CA VAL A 528 3.80 -29.98 -22.90
C VAL A 528 2.28 -30.16 -22.80
N ASP A 529 1.67 -29.48 -21.83
CA ASP A 529 0.24 -29.58 -21.53
C ASP A 529 -0.36 -28.20 -21.30
N ALA A 530 -1.55 -27.97 -21.86
CA ALA A 530 -2.32 -26.78 -21.62
C ALA A 530 -3.77 -27.13 -21.29
N GLY A 531 -4.38 -26.30 -20.46
CA GLY A 531 -5.72 -26.58 -20.01
C GLY A 531 -6.33 -25.50 -19.15
N ILE A 532 -7.42 -25.87 -18.49
CA ILE A 532 -8.14 -25.04 -17.53
C ILE A 532 -8.21 -25.76 -16.19
N GLY A 533 -8.19 -24.99 -15.11
CA GLY A 533 -8.24 -25.52 -13.76
C GLY A 533 -9.11 -24.67 -12.85
N ILE A 534 -9.64 -25.33 -11.83
CA ILE A 534 -10.32 -24.73 -10.70
C ILE A 534 -9.62 -25.25 -9.44
N GLU A 535 -9.28 -24.33 -8.54
CA GLU A 535 -8.70 -24.66 -7.24
C GLU A 535 -9.53 -24.02 -6.12
N ALA A 536 -10.05 -24.87 -5.24
CA ALA A 536 -10.67 -24.44 -3.99
C ALA A 536 -9.63 -24.50 -2.88
N ARG A 537 -9.43 -23.39 -2.15
CA ARG A 537 -8.52 -23.34 -1.00
C ARG A 537 -9.30 -23.03 0.27
N TYR A 538 -9.00 -23.76 1.34
CA TYR A 538 -9.61 -23.62 2.65
C TYR A 538 -8.54 -23.54 3.73
N ARG A 539 -8.55 -22.47 4.53
CA ARG A 539 -7.65 -22.33 5.68
C ARG A 539 -8.37 -22.48 7.01
N ASN A 540 -7.78 -23.21 7.96
CA ASN A 540 -8.32 -23.42 9.30
C ASN A 540 -7.22 -23.34 10.38
N ARG A 541 -7.56 -23.69 11.63
CA ARG A 541 -6.68 -23.59 12.80
C ARG A 541 -6.06 -22.19 12.95
N PHE A 542 -6.91 -21.19 13.19
CA PHE A 542 -6.47 -19.82 13.39
C PHE A 542 -5.82 -19.67 14.77
N ASP A 543 -4.54 -19.28 14.79
CA ASP A 543 -3.85 -18.74 15.96
C ASP A 543 -3.82 -17.21 15.86
N ARG A 544 -3.94 -16.53 17.00
CA ARG A 544 -4.01 -15.06 17.01
C ARG A 544 -2.73 -14.39 16.49
N TYR A 545 -1.57 -15.01 16.70
CA TYR A 545 -0.26 -14.46 16.32
C TYR A 545 0.23 -15.03 14.99
N HIS A 546 0.05 -16.31 14.74
CA HIS A 546 0.56 -16.97 13.53
C HIS A 546 -0.48 -16.99 12.40
N GLY A 547 -1.73 -16.60 12.69
CA GLY A 547 -2.82 -16.65 11.71
C GLY A 547 -3.28 -18.08 11.46
N TYR A 548 -3.79 -18.35 10.25
CA TYR A 548 -4.23 -19.70 9.91
C TYR A 548 -3.03 -20.62 9.71
N GLN A 549 -3.00 -21.71 10.49
CA GLN A 549 -1.89 -22.65 10.56
C GLN A 549 -2.02 -23.84 9.60
N THR A 550 -3.11 -23.92 8.85
CA THR A 550 -3.30 -25.02 7.92
C THR A 550 -4.07 -24.55 6.71
N GLU A 551 -3.56 -24.90 5.54
CA GLU A 551 -4.18 -24.64 4.24
C GLU A 551 -4.43 -25.96 3.53
N TRP A 552 -5.68 -26.17 3.14
CA TRP A 552 -6.11 -27.26 2.27
C TRP A 552 -6.34 -26.69 0.88
N SER A 553 -5.93 -27.41 -0.16
CA SER A 553 -6.31 -27.12 -1.52
C SER A 553 -6.83 -28.35 -2.24
N LEU A 554 -7.91 -28.16 -3.00
CA LEU A 554 -8.47 -29.14 -3.92
C LEU A 554 -8.39 -28.56 -5.32
N LEU A 555 -7.56 -29.18 -6.16
CA LEU A 555 -7.31 -28.77 -7.53
C LEU A 555 -7.98 -29.74 -8.48
N PHE A 556 -8.84 -29.23 -9.35
CA PHE A 556 -9.36 -29.95 -10.50
C PHE A 556 -8.84 -29.29 -11.78
N GLY A 557 -8.22 -30.07 -12.66
CA GLY A 557 -7.68 -29.58 -13.93
C GLY A 557 -8.14 -30.45 -15.09
N LEU A 558 -8.54 -29.82 -16.20
CA LEU A 558 -8.76 -30.45 -17.49
C LEU A 558 -7.68 -29.95 -18.44
N GLY A 559 -6.95 -30.86 -19.06
CA GLY A 559 -5.82 -30.54 -19.94
C GLY A 559 -5.74 -31.44 -21.14
N GLN A 560 -4.96 -30.99 -22.13
CA GLN A 560 -4.63 -31.75 -23.30
C GLN A 560 -3.12 -31.70 -23.52
N GLU A 561 -2.55 -32.88 -23.73
CA GLU A 561 -1.14 -33.02 -24.08
C GLU A 561 -0.91 -32.59 -25.54
N ILE A 562 0.06 -31.70 -25.73
CA ILE A 562 0.32 -31.02 -27.01
C ILE A 562 1.54 -31.62 -27.70
N ILE A 563 2.55 -32.01 -26.92
CA ILE A 563 3.83 -32.54 -27.42
C ILE A 563 4.21 -33.72 -26.52
N ASN A 564 4.45 -34.89 -27.12
CA ASN A 564 5.05 -36.07 -26.50
C ASN A 564 5.99 -36.76 -27.51
N SER A 565 7.08 -37.33 -27.00
CA SER A 565 8.00 -38.22 -27.73
C SER A 565 7.30 -39.34 -28.54
N GLN A 566 6.09 -39.77 -28.14
CA GLN A 566 5.34 -40.85 -28.80
C GLN A 566 4.18 -40.38 -29.74
N SER A 567 4.10 -39.10 -30.11
CA SER A 567 3.17 -38.54 -31.12
C SER A 567 1.65 -38.62 -30.85
N ASP A 568 1.20 -39.22 -29.74
CA ASP A 568 -0.23 -39.30 -29.39
C ASP A 568 -0.72 -38.05 -28.64
N LYS A 569 -1.88 -37.53 -29.05
CA LYS A 569 -2.62 -36.50 -28.30
C LYS A 569 -3.56 -37.18 -27.32
N ASP A 570 -3.39 -36.92 -26.03
CA ASP A 570 -4.28 -37.45 -25.00
C ASP A 570 -4.93 -36.33 -24.18
N SER A 571 -6.19 -36.55 -23.80
CA SER A 571 -6.95 -35.64 -22.94
C SER A 571 -6.98 -36.20 -21.54
N ARG A 572 -6.75 -35.35 -20.54
CA ARG A 572 -6.68 -35.79 -19.14
C ARG A 572 -7.43 -34.86 -18.19
N ALA A 573 -7.99 -35.47 -17.16
CA ALA A 573 -8.49 -34.79 -15.99
C ALA A 573 -7.60 -35.14 -14.80
N ASN A 574 -7.18 -34.14 -14.03
CA ASN A 574 -6.38 -34.33 -12.83
C ASN A 574 -7.17 -33.82 -11.63
N LEU A 575 -7.23 -34.64 -10.58
CA LEU A 575 -7.71 -34.22 -9.27
C LEU A 575 -6.55 -34.33 -8.28
N GLY A 576 -6.21 -33.21 -7.64
CA GLY A 576 -5.17 -33.13 -6.64
C GLY A 576 -5.72 -32.59 -5.33
N ILE A 577 -5.27 -33.17 -4.22
CA ILE A 577 -5.46 -32.66 -2.87
C ILE A 577 -4.11 -32.29 -2.29
N SER A 578 -4.03 -31.15 -1.61
CA SER A 578 -2.87 -30.81 -0.81
C SER A 578 -3.26 -30.23 0.53
N VAL A 579 -2.40 -30.45 1.52
CA VAL A 579 -2.44 -29.81 2.82
C VAL A 579 -1.05 -29.29 3.17
N HIS A 580 -1.00 -28.06 3.66
CA HIS A 580 0.19 -27.45 4.21
C HIS A 580 -0.08 -27.09 5.67
N PHE A 581 0.85 -27.45 6.55
CA PHE A 581 0.86 -27.19 7.99
C PHE A 581 2.14 -26.47 8.38
#